data_AF-A0A919N8Z2-F1
#
_entry.id   AF-A0A919N8Z2-F1
#
_cell.length_a   1.000
_cell.length_b   1.000
_cell.length_c   1.000
_cell.angle_alpha   90.00
_cell.angle_beta   90.00
_cell.angle_gamma   90.00
#
_symmetry.space_group_name_H-M   'P 1'
#
loop_
_entity.id
_entity.type
_entity.pdbx_description
1 polymer ?
#
loop_
_entity_poly.entity_id
_entity_poly.type
_entity_poly.pdbx_seq_one_letter_code
_entity_poly.pdbx_strand_id
1 'polypeptide(L)'
;MNMVADMLLHEPAPVAIWAALWLATVPAMVVLASPAGVRNPGRALLDAYAFLIGRPLRRPAASETVRDSLFPASALARAEFAAECPGQRDPHGGVSPAPPGSVPVPADGPASPAASHPAPGGTVPAAIGTVSADVVAAVAAARHSADAEPPFPNVGQGADSLFGEAGPPARDPGGAVPPASDSVGAAQVRPSPEAGPPAFDPVPVAQVRPFFEAGPPALDPDEAARARRALLGRFLLRAALRREARLRRVAEAVRAVRYAEEVRIAAEQAGYAANRWQEHWEESAERVGAAFRAWQAADSRVRRGRRAAPFHTPVTEQSPAEYADRERFLHLAVRAAAERGELPTSAVADALTVRGGWDARLHPVDQELVIQRASAAHLEAVWKCAMAAEELAWRDAQISRRNWQSLCQEVIRASAHAAAVRHLLPPEPVARVVAGLPATVARVA
;
A
#
# COMPACT_ATOMS: atom_id res chain seq x y z
N MET A 1 48.99 25.26 7.79
CA MET A 1 49.72 24.83 6.59
C MET A 1 48.83 23.85 5.84
N ASN A 2 48.34 24.24 4.66
CA ASN A 2 47.42 23.46 3.85
C ASN A 2 48.20 22.37 3.09
N MET A 3 48.27 21.15 3.63
CA MET A 3 48.83 19.98 2.92
C MET A 3 48.21 19.81 1.52
N VAL A 4 46.94 20.17 1.35
CA VAL A 4 46.23 20.10 0.06
C VAL A 4 46.76 21.13 -0.95
N ALA A 5 47.13 22.33 -0.50
CA ALA A 5 47.69 23.36 -1.37
C ALA A 5 49.12 23.00 -1.81
N ASP A 6 49.88 22.34 -0.93
CA ASP A 6 51.24 21.90 -1.23
C ASP A 6 51.26 20.69 -2.20
N MET A 7 50.31 19.75 -2.03
CA MET A 7 50.06 18.65 -2.99
C MET A 7 49.63 19.17 -4.37
N LEU A 8 48.79 20.21 -4.43
CA LEU A 8 48.33 20.80 -5.70
C LEU A 8 49.46 21.45 -6.51
N LEU A 9 50.53 21.90 -5.85
CA LEU A 9 51.66 22.55 -6.51
C LEU A 9 52.76 21.58 -6.96
N HIS A 10 52.95 20.45 -6.27
CA HIS A 10 54.09 19.57 -6.52
C HIS A 10 53.74 18.31 -7.31
N GLU A 11 52.51 17.80 -7.24
CA GLU A 11 52.10 16.57 -7.93
C GLU A 11 50.68 16.71 -8.49
N PRO A 12 50.51 17.36 -9.66
CA PRO A 12 49.18 17.63 -10.22
C PRO A 12 48.47 16.35 -10.71
N ALA A 13 49.21 15.30 -11.06
CA ALA A 13 48.64 14.08 -11.65
C ALA A 13 47.78 13.27 -10.65
N PRO A 14 48.21 12.95 -9.41
CA PRO A 14 47.37 12.26 -8.43
C PRO A 14 46.11 13.05 -8.06
N VAL A 15 46.22 14.38 -7.93
CA VAL A 15 45.09 15.24 -7.58
C VAL A 15 44.06 15.30 -8.71
N ALA A 16 44.51 15.36 -9.97
CA ALA A 16 43.63 15.31 -11.13
C ALA A 16 42.88 13.97 -11.23
N ILE A 17 43.55 12.85 -10.94
CA ILE A 17 42.92 11.52 -10.90
C ILE A 17 41.88 11.45 -9.80
N TRP A 18 42.20 11.91 -8.58
CA TRP A 18 41.25 11.95 -7.47
C TRP A 18 40.05 12.84 -7.76
N ALA A 19 40.28 14.03 -8.31
CA ALA A 19 39.22 14.95 -8.70
C ALA A 19 38.30 14.34 -9.77
N ALA A 20 38.87 13.70 -10.80
CA ALA A 20 38.09 13.01 -11.84
C ALA A 20 37.26 11.85 -11.25
N LEU A 21 37.82 11.10 -10.30
CA LEU A 21 37.13 9.99 -9.63
C LEU A 21 35.96 10.50 -8.79
N TRP A 22 36.13 11.59 -8.05
CA TRP A 22 35.05 12.26 -7.31
C TRP A 22 33.97 12.82 -8.25
N LEU A 23 34.39 13.47 -9.33
CA LEU A 23 33.46 14.06 -10.31
C LEU A 23 32.60 12.98 -10.99
N ALA A 24 33.15 11.77 -11.17
CA ALA A 24 32.43 10.64 -11.74
C ALA A 24 31.53 9.90 -10.72
N THR A 25 31.96 9.77 -9.46
CA THR A 25 31.26 8.98 -8.44
C THR A 25 30.10 9.72 -7.78
N VAL A 26 30.20 11.04 -7.59
CA VAL A 26 29.15 11.83 -6.92
C VAL A 26 27.81 11.77 -7.68
N PRO A 27 27.74 11.97 -9.00
CA PRO A 27 26.47 11.86 -9.73
C PRO A 27 25.88 10.44 -9.67
N ALA A 28 26.72 9.41 -9.73
CA ALA A 28 26.28 8.01 -9.62
C ALA A 28 25.66 7.72 -8.25
N MET A 29 26.28 8.23 -7.17
CA MET A 29 25.73 8.11 -5.81
C MET A 29 24.41 8.86 -5.64
N VAL A 30 24.27 10.06 -6.23
CA VAL A 30 23.02 10.84 -6.19
C VAL A 30 21.88 10.14 -6.95
N VAL A 31 22.19 9.51 -8.08
CA VAL A 31 21.20 8.72 -8.85
C VAL A 31 20.78 7.47 -8.08
N LEU A 32 21.70 6.79 -7.41
CA LEU A 32 21.41 5.59 -6.61
C LEU A 32 20.69 5.90 -5.30
N ALA A 33 20.93 7.05 -4.68
CA ALA A 33 20.27 7.46 -3.44
C ALA A 33 18.81 7.90 -3.64
N SER A 34 18.39 8.19 -4.88
CA SER A 34 17.01 8.60 -5.19
C SER A 34 16.23 7.46 -5.87
N PRO A 35 15.14 6.96 -5.25
CA PRO A 35 14.28 5.93 -5.86
C PRO A 35 13.70 6.38 -7.22
N ALA A 36 13.52 7.69 -7.40
CA ALA A 36 13.09 8.29 -8.67
C ALA A 36 14.23 8.32 -9.72
N GLY A 37 15.49 8.41 -9.27
CA GLY A 37 16.67 8.39 -10.14
C GLY A 37 16.92 7.04 -10.80
N VAL A 38 16.59 5.94 -10.11
CA VAL A 38 16.67 4.58 -10.68
C VAL A 38 15.67 4.39 -11.83
N ARG A 39 14.49 5.03 -11.76
CA ARG A 39 13.44 4.90 -12.79
C ARG A 39 13.65 5.81 -13.99
N ASN A 40 14.36 6.93 -13.84
CA ASN A 40 14.65 7.89 -14.92
C ASN A 40 16.07 8.50 -14.76
N PRO A 41 17.13 7.71 -15.04
CA PRO A 41 18.51 8.11 -14.75
C PRO A 41 18.93 9.38 -15.51
N GLY A 42 18.42 9.57 -16.73
CA GLY A 42 18.72 10.76 -17.53
C GLY A 42 18.20 12.06 -16.91
N ARG A 43 17.02 12.04 -16.28
CA ARG A 43 16.44 13.24 -15.66
C ARG A 43 17.09 13.56 -14.31
N ALA A 44 17.43 12.52 -13.53
CA ALA A 44 18.18 12.69 -12.30
C ALA A 44 19.60 13.22 -12.54
N LEU A 45 20.28 12.79 -13.62
CA LEU A 45 21.57 13.37 -14.02
C LEU A 45 21.45 14.84 -14.42
N LEU A 46 20.41 15.22 -15.15
CA LEU A 46 20.18 16.62 -15.54
C LEU A 46 19.88 17.52 -14.32
N ASP A 47 19.11 17.03 -13.35
CA ASP A 47 18.80 17.76 -12.12
C ASP A 47 20.03 17.88 -11.20
N ALA A 48 20.83 16.81 -11.09
CA ALA A 48 22.10 16.82 -10.35
C ALA A 48 23.13 17.76 -11.01
N TYR A 49 23.20 17.78 -12.34
CA TYR A 49 24.06 18.70 -13.09
C TYR A 49 23.60 20.16 -12.96
N ALA A 50 22.29 20.42 -12.98
CA ALA A 50 21.73 21.75 -12.75
C ALA A 50 22.03 22.27 -11.33
N PHE A 51 21.99 21.38 -10.32
CA PHE A 51 22.40 21.69 -8.95
C PHE A 51 23.90 22.00 -8.86
N LEU A 52 24.75 21.24 -9.54
CA LEU A 52 26.20 21.44 -9.55
C LEU A 52 26.62 22.79 -10.19
N ILE A 53 25.84 23.29 -11.14
CA ILE A 53 26.05 24.60 -11.79
C ILE A 53 25.46 25.77 -10.97
N GLY A 54 24.85 25.49 -9.82
CA GLY A 54 24.25 26.52 -8.97
C GLY A 54 23.01 27.16 -9.58
N ARG A 55 22.33 26.49 -10.53
CA ARG A 55 21.02 26.94 -10.97
C ARG A 55 19.99 26.61 -9.89
N PRO A 56 19.30 27.60 -9.31
CA PRO A 56 18.27 27.33 -8.32
C PRO A 56 17.19 26.46 -8.96
N LEU A 57 16.89 25.33 -8.32
CA LEU A 57 15.83 24.41 -8.74
C LEU A 57 14.56 25.21 -8.97
N ARG A 58 14.08 25.27 -10.22
CA ARG A 58 12.77 25.83 -10.52
C ARG A 58 11.76 25.00 -9.75
N ARG A 59 11.13 25.65 -8.76
CA ARG A 59 9.97 25.12 -8.04
C ARG A 59 9.02 24.52 -9.09
N PRO A 60 8.65 23.24 -9.00
CA PRO A 60 7.67 22.67 -9.93
C PRO A 60 6.41 23.53 -9.85
N ALA A 61 5.97 24.03 -11.01
CA ALA A 61 4.69 24.71 -11.12
C ALA A 61 3.63 23.78 -10.55
N ALA A 62 2.80 24.32 -9.63
CA ALA A 62 1.73 23.59 -8.98
C ALA A 62 0.93 22.84 -10.04
N SER A 63 0.93 21.51 -9.98
CA SER A 63 0.11 20.70 -10.85
C SER A 63 -1.34 21.06 -10.60
N GLU A 64 -1.95 21.54 -11.68
CA GLU A 64 -3.34 21.84 -11.88
C GLU A 64 -4.23 20.78 -11.22
N THR A 65 -5.17 21.27 -10.41
CA THR A 65 -6.06 20.49 -9.57
C THR A 65 -7.10 19.81 -10.43
N VAL A 66 -6.88 18.55 -10.80
CA VAL A 66 -7.95 17.65 -11.23
C VAL A 66 -8.74 17.28 -9.97
N ARG A 67 -9.75 18.12 -9.67
CA ARG A 67 -10.91 17.77 -8.86
C ARG A 67 -11.85 16.90 -9.71
N ASP A 68 -12.60 16.07 -9.01
CA ASP A 68 -13.73 15.24 -9.47
C ASP A 68 -13.41 13.82 -9.95
N SER A 69 -13.25 12.93 -8.96
CA SER A 69 -13.95 11.64 -8.90
C SER A 69 -13.71 10.97 -7.55
N LEU A 70 -14.50 11.42 -6.56
CA LEU A 70 -14.66 10.70 -5.30
C LEU A 70 -15.44 9.40 -5.57
N PHE A 71 -14.70 8.30 -5.63
CA PHE A 71 -15.06 6.91 -5.34
C PHE A 71 -16.50 6.43 -5.66
N PRO A 72 -16.60 5.46 -6.59
CA PRO A 72 -17.37 4.26 -6.31
C PRO A 72 -16.50 3.02 -6.60
N ALA A 73 -15.81 2.50 -5.58
CA ALA A 73 -15.07 1.25 -5.69
C ALA A 73 -15.12 0.48 -4.38
N SER A 74 -16.31 -0.01 -4.02
CA SER A 74 -16.49 -0.92 -2.88
C SER A 74 -17.39 -2.12 -3.19
N ALA A 75 -17.78 -2.34 -4.46
CA ALA A 75 -18.64 -3.47 -4.85
C ALA A 75 -17.97 -4.54 -5.75
N LEU A 76 -16.77 -4.30 -6.27
CA LEU A 76 -16.09 -5.26 -7.18
C LEU A 76 -14.92 -6.03 -6.54
N ALA A 77 -14.41 -5.62 -5.37
CA ALA A 77 -13.23 -6.24 -4.78
C ALA A 77 -13.50 -7.51 -3.94
N ARG A 78 -14.76 -7.96 -3.83
CA ARG A 78 -15.13 -9.14 -3.01
C ARG A 78 -15.61 -10.36 -3.80
N ALA A 79 -15.61 -10.28 -5.13
CA ALA A 79 -16.06 -11.38 -6.01
C ALA A 79 -14.91 -12.09 -6.76
N GLU A 80 -13.66 -11.61 -6.67
CA GLU A 80 -12.52 -12.16 -7.41
C GLU A 80 -11.48 -12.90 -6.55
N PHE A 81 -11.71 -13.07 -5.24
CA PHE A 81 -10.82 -13.85 -4.35
C PHE A 81 -11.06 -15.37 -4.40
N ALA A 82 -11.43 -15.85 -5.59
CA ALA A 82 -11.28 -17.22 -6.05
C ALA A 82 -10.49 -17.21 -7.36
N ALA A 83 -9.43 -16.38 -7.43
CA ALA A 83 -8.49 -16.39 -8.54
C ALA A 83 -7.59 -17.64 -8.42
N GLU A 84 -8.16 -18.77 -8.80
CA GLU A 84 -7.42 -19.82 -9.49
C GLU A 84 -6.53 -19.16 -10.54
N CYS A 85 -5.23 -19.36 -10.43
CA CYS A 85 -4.30 -19.06 -11.52
C CYS A 85 -4.84 -19.73 -12.80
N PRO A 86 -4.83 -19.04 -13.95
CA PRO A 86 -5.55 -19.50 -15.14
C PRO A 86 -4.87 -20.74 -15.71
N GLY A 87 -5.55 -21.88 -15.57
CA GLY A 87 -5.04 -23.17 -16.02
C GLY A 87 -6.13 -24.18 -16.33
N GLN A 88 -7.33 -23.76 -16.75
CA GLN A 88 -8.36 -24.70 -17.19
C GLN A 88 -9.23 -24.10 -18.30
N ARG A 89 -8.78 -24.26 -19.55
CA ARG A 89 -9.68 -24.28 -20.71
C ARG A 89 -10.04 -25.74 -20.95
N ASP A 90 -11.25 -26.14 -20.59
CA ASP A 90 -11.83 -27.41 -21.01
C ASP A 90 -12.04 -27.41 -22.53
N PRO A 91 -11.50 -28.37 -23.30
CA PRO A 91 -11.80 -28.53 -24.70
C PRO A 91 -12.81 -29.68 -24.90
N HIS A 92 -13.97 -29.65 -24.25
CA HIS A 92 -15.04 -30.60 -24.58
C HIS A 92 -16.40 -29.90 -24.62
N GLY A 93 -16.83 -29.63 -25.85
CA GLY A 93 -18.22 -29.30 -26.17
C GLY A 93 -19.15 -30.42 -25.72
N GLY A 94 -20.31 -30.01 -25.23
CA GLY A 94 -21.31 -30.88 -24.63
C GLY A 94 -21.79 -31.97 -25.57
N VAL A 95 -21.87 -33.18 -25.02
CA VAL A 95 -22.74 -34.24 -25.54
C VAL A 95 -23.77 -34.54 -24.45
N SER A 96 -25.02 -34.27 -24.81
CA SER A 96 -26.23 -34.54 -24.04
C SER A 96 -26.45 -36.05 -23.86
N PRO A 97 -26.79 -36.57 -22.66
CA PRO A 97 -27.10 -37.99 -22.51
C PRO A 97 -28.57 -38.29 -22.84
N ALA A 98 -28.76 -39.28 -23.73
CA ALA A 98 -30.04 -39.96 -23.95
C ALA A 98 -30.17 -41.17 -22.98
N PRO A 99 -31.40 -41.60 -22.63
CA PRO A 99 -31.67 -42.56 -21.55
C PRO A 99 -31.49 -44.04 -21.94
N PRO A 100 -31.42 -44.97 -20.96
CA PRO A 100 -30.93 -46.34 -21.15
C PRO A 100 -32.00 -47.31 -21.66
N GLY A 101 -31.58 -48.20 -22.57
CA GLY A 101 -32.32 -49.38 -23.00
C GLY A 101 -31.46 -50.65 -22.91
N SER A 102 -31.85 -51.56 -22.02
CA SER A 102 -31.89 -53.03 -22.15
C SER A 102 -30.72 -53.80 -22.82
N VAL A 103 -29.92 -54.49 -21.97
CA VAL A 103 -29.68 -55.97 -21.87
C VAL A 103 -29.75 -56.79 -23.19
N PRO A 104 -28.74 -57.63 -23.55
CA PRO A 104 -28.63 -58.97 -22.95
C PRO A 104 -27.24 -59.59 -22.69
N VAL A 105 -27.31 -60.50 -21.71
CA VAL A 105 -26.38 -61.57 -21.29
C VAL A 105 -25.98 -62.47 -22.47
N PRO A 106 -24.75 -63.00 -22.48
CA PRO A 106 -24.62 -64.46 -22.35
C PRO A 106 -23.53 -64.90 -21.35
N ALA A 107 -23.84 -66.02 -20.72
CA ALA A 107 -22.96 -66.86 -19.93
C ALA A 107 -22.00 -67.66 -20.82
N ASP A 108 -20.77 -67.90 -20.33
CA ASP A 108 -20.14 -69.23 -20.20
C ASP A 108 -18.66 -69.07 -19.77
N GLY A 109 -18.23 -69.88 -18.79
CA GLY A 109 -16.88 -69.87 -18.18
C GLY A 109 -15.81 -70.59 -19.01
N PRO A 110 -14.82 -71.32 -18.42
CA PRO A 110 -14.39 -71.39 -17.02
C PRO A 110 -12.83 -71.37 -16.83
N ALA A 111 -12.42 -71.51 -15.55
CA ALA A 111 -11.18 -72.14 -15.06
C ALA A 111 -9.84 -71.38 -15.12
N SER A 112 -9.44 -70.84 -13.95
CA SER A 112 -8.04 -70.61 -13.57
C SER A 112 -7.62 -71.62 -12.49
N PRO A 113 -6.52 -72.35 -12.66
CA PRO A 113 -5.88 -73.07 -11.57
C PRO A 113 -4.79 -72.22 -10.88
N ALA A 114 -4.68 -72.47 -9.59
CA ALA A 114 -3.64 -72.00 -8.70
C ALA A 114 -2.24 -72.51 -9.09
N ALA A 115 -1.21 -71.69 -8.85
CA ALA A 115 0.16 -72.15 -8.67
C ALA A 115 0.93 -71.21 -7.73
N SER A 116 1.68 -71.86 -6.83
CA SER A 116 2.38 -71.34 -5.67
C SER A 116 3.84 -70.94 -5.97
N HIS A 117 4.34 -69.87 -5.33
CA HIS A 117 5.72 -69.58 -4.83
C HIS A 117 6.95 -69.76 -5.77
N PRO A 118 8.20 -69.30 -5.42
CA PRO A 118 8.70 -68.57 -4.25
C PRO A 118 9.56 -67.30 -4.55
N ALA A 119 9.95 -66.60 -3.47
CA ALA A 119 11.00 -65.56 -3.42
C ALA A 119 12.41 -66.09 -3.73
N PRO A 120 13.35 -65.22 -4.15
CA PRO A 120 14.37 -64.70 -3.23
C PRO A 120 14.68 -63.21 -3.47
N GLY A 121 15.01 -62.38 -2.47
CA GLY A 121 16.30 -62.41 -1.77
C GLY A 121 17.33 -61.55 -2.54
N GLY A 122 17.37 -60.24 -2.28
CA GLY A 122 18.29 -59.32 -2.96
C GLY A 122 18.45 -57.99 -2.21
N THR A 123 19.46 -57.96 -1.33
CA THR A 123 19.94 -56.78 -0.60
C THR A 123 20.77 -55.90 -1.55
N VAL A 124 20.42 -54.63 -1.73
CA VAL A 124 21.22 -53.62 -2.45
C VAL A 124 21.21 -52.31 -1.67
N PRO A 125 22.34 -51.59 -1.54
CA PRO A 125 22.55 -50.63 -0.46
C PRO A 125 21.92 -49.26 -0.69
N ALA A 126 21.49 -48.66 0.42
CA ALA A 126 21.02 -47.29 0.53
C ALA A 126 22.15 -46.28 0.22
N ALA A 127 21.95 -45.49 -0.82
CA ALA A 127 22.61 -44.21 -1.01
C ALA A 127 21.53 -43.18 -1.35
N ILE A 128 20.75 -42.78 -0.34
CA ILE A 128 19.85 -41.63 -0.44
C ILE A 128 20.66 -40.42 0.04
N GLY A 129 20.97 -39.54 -0.91
CA GLY A 129 21.51 -38.22 -0.62
C GLY A 129 20.52 -37.46 0.25
N THR A 130 21.00 -37.02 1.41
CA THR A 130 20.32 -36.07 2.30
C THR A 130 19.98 -34.80 1.52
N VAL A 131 18.69 -34.58 1.29
CA VAL A 131 18.16 -33.26 0.91
C VAL A 131 18.20 -32.40 2.17
N SER A 132 18.82 -31.22 2.08
CA SER A 132 19.01 -30.32 3.22
C SER A 132 17.65 -29.95 3.85
N ALA A 133 17.55 -30.14 5.17
CA ALA A 133 16.35 -29.84 5.97
C ALA A 133 15.87 -28.39 5.81
N ASP A 134 16.77 -27.48 5.42
CA ASP A 134 16.48 -26.05 5.23
C ASP A 134 15.51 -25.78 4.06
N VAL A 135 15.49 -26.62 3.03
CA VAL A 135 14.61 -26.42 1.85
C VAL A 135 13.19 -26.87 2.16
N VAL A 136 13.03 -27.94 2.94
CA VAL A 136 11.72 -28.44 3.38
C VAL A 136 11.10 -27.48 4.41
N ALA A 137 11.90 -26.88 5.28
CA ALA A 137 11.46 -25.87 6.23
C ALA A 137 11.00 -24.56 5.54
N ALA A 138 11.71 -24.11 4.50
CA ALA A 138 11.34 -22.92 3.73
C ALA A 138 10.02 -23.10 2.95
N VAL A 139 9.77 -24.29 2.40
CA VAL A 139 8.52 -24.60 1.67
C VAL A 139 7.34 -24.82 2.61
N ALA A 140 7.56 -25.40 3.80
CA ALA A 140 6.53 -25.53 4.83
C ALA A 140 6.12 -24.17 5.44
N ALA A 141 7.08 -23.27 5.64
CA ALA A 141 6.82 -21.89 6.10
C ALA A 141 6.03 -21.06 5.07
N ALA A 142 6.29 -21.27 3.77
CA ALA A 142 5.53 -20.62 2.70
C ALA A 142 4.07 -21.11 2.61
N ARG A 143 3.78 -22.36 3.01
CA ARG A 143 2.41 -22.92 3.02
C ARG A 143 1.57 -22.49 4.22
N HIS A 144 2.17 -22.30 5.40
CA HIS A 144 1.44 -21.85 6.60
C HIS A 144 1.17 -20.35 6.65
N SER A 145 1.89 -19.53 5.87
CA SER A 145 1.65 -18.08 5.80
C SER A 145 0.50 -17.69 4.86
N ALA A 146 0.07 -18.60 3.98
CA ALA A 146 -1.02 -18.36 3.03
C ALA A 146 -2.43 -18.47 3.65
N ASP A 147 -2.57 -19.17 4.79
CA ASP A 147 -3.86 -19.39 5.48
C ASP A 147 -4.02 -18.56 6.77
N ALA A 148 -3.04 -17.71 7.10
CA ALA A 148 -3.09 -16.86 8.28
C ALA A 148 -3.60 -15.45 7.91
N GLU A 149 -4.93 -15.30 7.78
CA GLU A 149 -5.54 -13.98 7.95
C GLU A 149 -5.17 -13.46 9.36
N PRO A 150 -4.50 -12.30 9.51
CA PRO A 150 -4.23 -11.76 10.82
C PRO A 150 -5.56 -11.33 11.47
N PRO A 151 -5.76 -11.60 12.77
CA PRO A 151 -6.97 -11.17 13.45
C PRO A 151 -7.03 -9.63 13.42
N PHE A 152 -8.03 -9.10 12.74
CA PHE A 152 -8.41 -7.70 12.92
C PHE A 152 -8.70 -7.48 14.40
N PRO A 153 -8.16 -6.43 15.05
CA PRO A 153 -8.68 -6.02 16.34
C PRO A 153 -10.13 -5.61 16.11
N ASN A 154 -11.04 -6.41 16.67
CA ASN A 154 -12.47 -6.15 16.73
C ASN A 154 -12.66 -4.91 17.61
N VAL A 155 -12.58 -3.72 17.00
CA VAL A 155 -12.98 -2.46 17.64
C VAL A 155 -14.49 -2.54 17.77
N GLY A 156 -14.94 -2.72 19.02
CA GLY A 156 -16.31 -3.05 19.36
C GLY A 156 -17.35 -2.16 18.69
N GLN A 157 -18.29 -2.81 18.01
CA GLN A 157 -19.65 -2.31 17.84
C GLN A 157 -20.27 -2.12 19.22
N GLY A 158 -20.37 -0.88 19.66
CA GLY A 158 -20.93 -0.54 20.96
C GLY A 158 -21.15 0.95 21.12
N ALA A 159 -21.89 1.57 20.19
CA ALA A 159 -22.52 2.88 20.39
C ALA A 159 -23.54 3.19 19.28
N ASP A 160 -24.58 2.37 19.14
CA ASP A 160 -25.86 2.86 18.61
C ASP A 160 -26.72 3.29 19.80
N SER A 161 -26.88 4.60 20.01
CA SER A 161 -28.13 5.27 20.42
C SER A 161 -27.84 6.67 20.98
N LEU A 162 -28.57 7.63 20.43
CA LEU A 162 -28.82 9.02 20.88
C LEU A 162 -28.13 10.10 20.05
N PHE A 163 -28.62 10.30 18.83
CA PHE A 163 -28.93 11.65 18.32
C PHE A 163 -29.98 11.51 17.20
N GLY A 164 -31.24 11.67 17.58
CA GLY A 164 -32.31 12.00 16.64
C GLY A 164 -32.46 13.50 16.57
N GLU A 165 -32.39 14.08 15.38
CA GLU A 165 -33.03 15.36 15.07
C GLU A 165 -33.28 15.49 13.56
N ALA A 166 -34.36 16.18 13.24
CA ALA A 166 -35.13 16.07 12.01
C ALA A 166 -34.45 16.65 10.75
N GLY A 167 -34.55 15.92 9.63
CA GLY A 167 -34.34 16.45 8.28
C GLY A 167 -35.69 16.82 7.63
N PRO A 168 -35.79 17.98 6.93
CA PRO A 168 -37.03 18.40 6.27
C PRO A 168 -37.30 17.63 4.96
N PRO A 169 -38.55 17.59 4.47
CA PRO A 169 -38.94 16.72 3.37
C PRO A 169 -38.47 17.21 2.01
N ALA A 170 -38.26 16.21 1.14
CA ALA A 170 -37.85 16.30 -0.25
C ALA A 170 -38.72 17.25 -1.10
N ARG A 171 -38.06 17.95 -2.03
CA ARG A 171 -38.68 18.72 -3.10
C ARG A 171 -38.42 18.02 -4.43
N ASP A 172 -39.47 17.87 -5.23
CA ASP A 172 -39.50 17.31 -6.58
C ASP A 172 -38.43 17.86 -7.53
N PRO A 173 -37.85 17.04 -8.43
CA PRO A 173 -37.11 17.52 -9.58
C PRO A 173 -38.02 17.59 -10.82
N GLY A 174 -38.61 18.76 -11.06
CA GLY A 174 -39.31 19.04 -12.31
C GLY A 174 -39.22 20.52 -12.64
N GLY A 175 -38.32 20.91 -13.54
CA GLY A 175 -38.24 22.32 -13.96
C GLY A 175 -37.05 22.65 -14.84
N ALA A 176 -37.28 22.54 -16.15
CA ALA A 176 -36.74 23.32 -17.26
C ALA A 176 -35.41 24.10 -17.08
N VAL A 177 -34.44 23.72 -17.89
CA VAL A 177 -33.24 24.48 -18.26
C VAL A 177 -33.63 25.68 -19.15
N PRO A 178 -33.15 26.91 -18.87
CA PRO A 178 -32.95 27.94 -19.88
C PRO A 178 -31.46 28.10 -20.25
N PRO A 179 -31.16 28.68 -21.42
CA PRO A 179 -29.85 28.56 -22.06
C PRO A 179 -28.80 29.52 -21.48
N ALA A 180 -27.55 29.10 -21.72
CA ALA A 180 -26.30 29.76 -21.39
C ALA A 180 -26.26 31.24 -21.79
N SER A 181 -25.73 32.06 -20.89
CA SER A 181 -25.23 33.41 -21.17
C SER A 181 -23.73 33.44 -20.89
N ASP A 182 -22.98 33.67 -21.97
CA ASP A 182 -21.78 34.48 -22.10
C ASP A 182 -20.72 34.45 -20.99
N SER A 183 -19.66 33.73 -21.35
CA SER A 183 -18.27 33.94 -20.97
C SER A 183 -17.87 35.42 -20.98
N VAL A 184 -17.65 35.99 -19.79
CA VAL A 184 -16.87 37.22 -19.58
C VAL A 184 -15.57 36.86 -18.87
N GLY A 185 -14.46 37.24 -19.49
CA GLY A 185 -13.10 36.88 -19.11
C GLY A 185 -12.70 37.34 -17.72
N ALA A 186 -12.02 36.45 -17.00
CA ALA A 186 -11.30 36.76 -15.78
C ALA A 186 -10.05 37.61 -16.12
N ALA A 187 -10.23 38.93 -16.09
CA ALA A 187 -9.12 39.87 -16.05
C ALA A 187 -8.40 39.72 -14.70
N GLN A 188 -7.13 39.34 -14.74
CA GLN A 188 -6.20 39.43 -13.61
C GLN A 188 -6.09 40.89 -13.16
N VAL A 189 -6.73 41.21 -12.04
CA VAL A 189 -6.49 42.46 -11.30
C VAL A 189 -5.17 42.30 -10.56
N ARG A 190 -4.10 42.88 -11.10
CA ARG A 190 -2.87 43.18 -10.37
C ARG A 190 -3.21 44.15 -9.24
N PRO A 191 -2.77 43.92 -7.99
CA PRO A 191 -2.87 44.94 -6.95
C PRO A 191 -1.88 46.06 -7.26
N SER A 192 -2.40 47.27 -7.52
CA SER A 192 -1.62 48.50 -7.56
C SER A 192 -0.89 48.71 -6.22
N PRO A 193 0.42 48.98 -6.22
CA PRO A 193 1.05 49.70 -5.12
C PRO A 193 0.67 51.19 -5.26
N GLU A 194 0.72 51.94 -4.17
CA GLU A 194 0.38 53.38 -4.07
C GLU A 194 -1.12 53.71 -3.88
N ALA A 195 -1.60 53.51 -2.66
CA ALA A 195 -2.47 54.48 -2.02
C ALA A 195 -1.90 54.76 -0.63
N GLY A 196 -1.19 55.89 -0.51
CA GLY A 196 -0.73 56.38 0.78
C GLY A 196 -1.91 56.60 1.74
N PRO A 197 -1.68 56.54 3.06
CA PRO A 197 -2.72 56.79 4.04
C PRO A 197 -3.34 58.18 3.78
N PRO A 198 -4.66 58.34 3.89
CA PRO A 198 -5.28 59.66 3.76
C PRO A 198 -4.67 60.58 4.81
N ALA A 199 -4.13 61.72 4.35
CA ALA A 199 -3.67 62.79 5.20
C ALA A 199 -4.84 63.19 6.12
N PHE A 200 -4.69 62.90 7.41
CA PHE A 200 -5.55 63.45 8.44
C PHE A 200 -5.24 64.93 8.55
N ASP A 201 -6.10 65.77 7.98
CA ASP A 201 -6.09 67.20 8.28
C ASP A 201 -6.33 67.36 9.80
N PRO A 202 -5.39 67.98 10.53
CA PRO A 202 -5.61 68.29 11.93
C PRO A 202 -6.72 69.35 12.00
N VAL A 203 -7.90 68.92 12.45
CA VAL A 203 -9.00 69.83 12.76
C VAL A 203 -8.48 70.89 13.76
N PRO A 204 -8.59 72.19 13.47
CA PRO A 204 -8.05 73.23 14.31
C PRO A 204 -8.77 73.23 15.67
N VAL A 205 -8.00 73.07 16.75
CA VAL A 205 -8.45 73.01 18.16
C VAL A 205 -8.90 74.40 18.69
N ALA A 206 -9.15 75.36 17.81
CA ALA A 206 -9.56 76.71 18.18
C ALA A 206 -11.05 76.91 17.90
N GLN A 207 -11.89 76.65 18.90
CA GLN A 207 -13.27 77.14 19.12
C GLN A 207 -14.20 76.05 19.68
N VAL A 208 -13.80 75.35 20.74
CA VAL A 208 -14.80 74.78 21.68
C VAL A 208 -15.04 75.83 22.76
N ARG A 209 -16.05 76.68 22.52
CA ARG A 209 -16.61 77.56 23.55
C ARG A 209 -17.06 76.72 24.75
N PRO A 210 -16.80 77.14 26.00
CA PRO A 210 -17.35 76.49 27.17
C PRO A 210 -18.84 76.80 27.24
N PHE A 211 -19.68 75.95 26.66
CA PHE A 211 -21.13 75.98 26.82
C PHE A 211 -21.47 75.24 28.14
N PHE A 212 -21.09 75.84 29.26
CA PHE A 212 -21.19 75.23 30.61
C PHE A 212 -22.00 76.08 31.60
N GLU A 213 -22.94 76.92 31.13
CA GLU A 213 -23.71 77.81 32.01
C GLU A 213 -25.24 77.58 32.04
N ALA A 214 -25.79 76.68 31.23
CA ALA A 214 -27.17 76.25 31.40
C ALA A 214 -27.18 74.89 32.10
N GLY A 215 -27.35 74.90 33.43
CA GLY A 215 -27.57 73.69 34.21
C GLY A 215 -28.70 72.87 33.56
N PRO A 216 -28.54 71.55 33.40
CA PRO A 216 -29.55 70.73 32.75
C PRO A 216 -30.89 70.99 33.46
N PRO A 217 -31.99 71.21 32.72
CA PRO A 217 -33.30 71.35 33.33
C PRO A 217 -33.51 70.13 34.23
N ALA A 218 -34.05 70.35 35.43
CA ALA A 218 -34.31 69.30 36.40
C ALA A 218 -35.23 68.25 35.76
N LEU A 219 -34.62 67.21 35.18
CA LEU A 219 -35.31 66.04 34.67
C LEU A 219 -36.09 65.46 35.84
N ASP A 220 -37.36 65.16 35.58
CA ASP A 220 -38.22 64.47 36.52
C ASP A 220 -37.47 63.25 37.10
N PRO A 221 -37.36 63.11 38.43
CA PRO A 221 -36.65 61.99 39.05
C PRO A 221 -37.11 60.62 38.53
N ASP A 222 -38.36 60.49 38.09
CA ASP A 222 -38.89 59.26 37.49
C ASP A 222 -38.39 59.02 36.06
N GLU A 223 -38.14 60.07 35.27
CA GLU A 223 -37.46 59.97 33.97
C GLU A 223 -35.98 59.60 34.15
N ALA A 224 -35.30 60.21 35.13
CA ALA A 224 -33.92 59.88 35.46
C ALA A 224 -33.76 58.41 35.90
N ALA A 225 -34.70 57.89 36.71
CA ALA A 225 -34.72 56.49 37.13
C ALA A 225 -34.96 55.53 35.94
N ARG A 226 -35.90 55.86 35.04
CA ARG A 226 -36.17 55.08 33.82
C ARG A 226 -34.96 55.06 32.87
N ALA A 227 -34.32 56.20 32.66
CA ALA A 227 -33.12 56.31 31.84
C ALA A 227 -31.95 55.48 32.42
N ARG A 228 -31.74 55.53 33.74
CA ARG A 228 -30.71 54.69 34.42
C ARG A 228 -30.99 53.21 34.27
N ARG A 229 -32.23 52.76 34.45
CA ARG A 229 -32.62 51.34 34.23
C ARG A 229 -32.41 50.90 32.79
N ALA A 230 -32.74 51.75 31.81
CA ALA A 230 -32.52 51.46 30.40
C ALA A 230 -31.02 51.33 30.05
N LEU A 231 -30.17 52.21 30.60
CA LEU A 231 -28.72 52.15 30.42
C LEU A 231 -28.11 50.90 31.08
N LEU A 232 -28.52 50.58 32.30
CA LEU A 232 -28.13 49.33 32.99
C LEU A 232 -28.56 48.09 32.19
N GLY A 233 -29.78 48.06 31.67
CA GLY A 233 -30.26 46.97 30.82
C GLY A 233 -29.40 46.79 29.56
N ARG A 234 -29.08 47.88 28.86
CA ARG A 234 -28.17 47.84 27.69
C ARG A 234 -26.77 47.38 28.06
N PHE A 235 -26.25 47.81 29.21
CA PHE A 235 -24.94 47.38 29.71
C PHE A 235 -24.91 45.88 30.01
N LEU A 236 -25.92 45.37 30.74
CA LEU A 236 -26.04 43.95 31.06
C LEU A 236 -26.20 43.08 29.81
N LEU A 237 -27.01 43.52 28.82
CA LEU A 237 -27.14 42.82 27.55
C LEU A 237 -25.80 42.78 26.79
N ARG A 238 -25.07 43.91 26.71
CA ARG A 238 -23.72 43.92 26.11
C ARG A 238 -22.74 43.02 26.88
N ALA A 239 -22.82 43.00 28.20
CA ALA A 239 -21.99 42.13 29.03
C ALA A 239 -22.31 40.64 28.79
N ALA A 240 -23.60 40.30 28.67
CA ALA A 240 -24.07 38.96 28.32
C ALA A 240 -23.57 38.54 26.94
N LEU A 241 -23.73 39.38 25.91
CA LEU A 241 -23.22 39.11 24.56
C LEU A 241 -21.70 38.93 24.52
N ARG A 242 -20.94 39.75 25.27
CA ARG A 242 -19.47 39.57 25.39
C ARG A 242 -19.10 38.30 26.13
N ARG A 243 -19.88 37.88 27.13
CA ARG A 243 -19.68 36.61 27.83
C ARG A 243 -19.93 35.45 26.88
N GLU A 244 -21.03 35.47 26.14
CA GLU A 244 -21.35 34.45 25.15
C GLU A 244 -20.28 34.36 24.05
N ALA A 245 -19.84 35.48 23.50
CA ALA A 245 -18.76 35.52 22.52
C ALA A 245 -17.44 34.93 23.07
N ARG A 246 -17.11 35.18 24.34
CA ARG A 246 -15.95 34.56 25.00
C ARG A 246 -16.13 33.05 25.17
N LEU A 247 -17.31 32.60 25.59
CA LEU A 247 -17.61 31.17 25.72
C LEU A 247 -17.52 30.44 24.38
N ARG A 248 -18.01 31.06 23.29
CA ARG A 248 -17.87 30.50 21.93
C ARG A 248 -16.40 30.34 21.54
N ARG A 249 -15.58 31.37 21.74
CA ARG A 249 -14.13 31.32 21.48
C ARG A 249 -13.40 30.29 22.33
N VAL A 250 -13.75 30.16 23.61
CA VAL A 250 -13.20 29.11 24.49
C VAL A 250 -13.59 27.73 23.97
N ALA A 251 -14.84 27.52 23.59
CA ALA A 251 -15.31 26.24 23.04
C ALA A 251 -14.64 25.89 21.71
N GLU A 252 -14.43 26.87 20.82
CA GLU A 252 -13.65 26.73 19.59
C GLU A 252 -12.19 26.36 19.88
N ALA A 253 -11.57 27.02 20.86
CA ALA A 253 -10.19 26.71 21.26
C ALA A 253 -10.06 25.28 21.81
N VAL A 254 -11.01 24.82 22.62
CA VAL A 254 -11.04 23.43 23.11
C VAL A 254 -11.18 22.44 21.95
N ARG A 255 -12.08 22.71 21.00
CA ARG A 255 -12.23 21.86 19.79
C ARG A 255 -10.97 21.84 18.94
N ALA A 256 -10.30 22.97 18.75
CA ALA A 256 -9.06 23.05 17.97
C ALA A 256 -7.93 22.23 18.60
N VAL A 257 -7.75 22.30 19.93
CA VAL A 257 -6.75 21.49 20.65
C VAL A 257 -7.07 20.00 20.54
N ARG A 258 -8.34 19.62 20.75
CA ARG A 258 -8.78 18.23 20.61
C ARG A 258 -8.56 17.69 19.20
N TYR A 259 -8.95 18.47 18.18
CA TYR A 259 -8.75 18.10 16.78
C TYR A 259 -7.27 17.90 16.44
N ALA A 260 -6.38 18.80 16.90
CA ALA A 260 -4.95 18.65 16.69
C ALA A 260 -4.40 17.35 17.26
N GLU A 261 -4.89 16.95 18.44
CA GLU A 261 -4.52 15.69 19.08
C GLU A 261 -5.07 14.46 18.33
N GLU A 262 -6.33 14.50 17.92
CA GLU A 262 -6.96 13.42 17.14
C GLU A 262 -6.24 13.20 15.79
N VAL A 263 -5.90 14.27 15.08
CA VAL A 263 -5.15 14.20 13.82
C VAL A 263 -3.73 13.67 14.06
N ARG A 264 -3.09 14.03 15.18
CA ARG A 264 -1.76 13.50 15.55
C ARG A 264 -1.81 11.98 15.73
N ILE A 265 -2.78 11.48 16.51
CA ILE A 265 -2.97 10.04 16.73
C ILE A 265 -3.26 9.33 15.39
N ALA A 266 -4.11 9.92 14.54
CA ALA A 266 -4.41 9.36 13.22
C ALA A 266 -3.16 9.29 12.32
N ALA A 267 -2.31 10.34 12.34
CA ALA A 267 -1.06 10.36 11.59
C ALA A 267 -0.08 9.29 12.09
N GLU A 268 0.03 9.07 13.40
CA GLU A 268 0.85 8.00 14.00
C GLU A 268 0.38 6.61 13.56
N GLN A 269 -0.93 6.35 13.63
CA GLN A 269 -1.52 5.09 13.17
C GLN A 269 -1.33 4.87 11.67
N ALA A 270 -1.52 5.90 10.85
CA ALA A 270 -1.26 5.83 9.41
C ALA A 270 0.22 5.59 9.10
N GLY A 271 1.14 6.11 9.92
CA GLY A 271 2.57 5.85 9.83
C GLY A 271 2.89 4.37 10.06
N TYR A 272 2.30 3.77 11.10
CA TYR A 272 2.43 2.33 11.36
C TYR A 272 1.85 1.49 10.21
N ALA A 273 0.67 1.84 9.70
CA ALA A 273 0.07 1.16 8.56
C ALA A 273 0.94 1.25 7.30
N ALA A 274 1.50 2.43 7.00
CA ALA A 274 2.41 2.62 5.87
C ALA A 274 3.68 1.77 5.99
N ASN A 275 4.22 1.58 7.20
CA ASN A 275 5.37 0.72 7.43
C ASN A 275 5.02 -0.77 7.24
N ARG A 276 3.86 -1.25 7.71
CA ARG A 276 3.43 -2.63 7.45
C ARG A 276 3.25 -2.92 5.97
N TRP A 277 2.68 -1.98 5.21
CA TRP A 277 2.56 -2.14 3.76
C TRP A 277 3.91 -2.12 3.04
N GLN A 278 4.87 -1.35 3.57
CA GLN A 278 6.25 -1.35 3.08
C GLN A 278 6.91 -2.72 3.30
N GLU A 279 6.79 -3.29 4.50
CA GLU A 279 7.26 -4.65 4.82
C GLU A 279 6.61 -5.69 3.90
N HIS A 280 5.29 -5.61 3.69
CA HIS A 280 4.59 -6.53 2.80
C HIS A 280 5.04 -6.43 1.33
N TRP A 281 5.35 -5.23 0.84
CA TRP A 281 5.94 -5.06 -0.49
C TRP A 281 7.33 -5.68 -0.57
N GLU A 282 8.18 -5.49 0.46
CA GLU A 282 9.52 -6.09 0.53
C GLU A 282 9.46 -7.62 0.50
N GLU A 283 8.59 -8.24 1.31
CA GLU A 283 8.34 -9.68 1.26
C GLU A 283 7.89 -10.15 -0.13
N SER A 284 7.02 -9.38 -0.77
CA SER A 284 6.52 -9.71 -2.11
C SER A 284 7.62 -9.63 -3.17
N ALA A 285 8.52 -8.64 -3.06
CA ALA A 285 9.69 -8.51 -3.93
C ALA A 285 10.67 -9.69 -3.74
N GLU A 286 10.87 -10.15 -2.50
CA GLU A 286 11.67 -11.35 -2.22
C GLU A 286 11.05 -12.60 -2.86
N ARG A 287 9.72 -12.76 -2.78
CA ARG A 287 8.99 -13.86 -3.44
C ARG A 287 9.15 -13.82 -4.95
N VAL A 288 9.06 -12.65 -5.58
CA VAL A 288 9.33 -12.47 -7.02
C VAL A 288 10.76 -12.90 -7.36
N GLY A 289 11.74 -12.47 -6.57
CA GLY A 289 13.14 -12.87 -6.76
C GLY A 289 13.36 -14.39 -6.65
N ALA A 290 12.71 -15.04 -5.68
CA ALA A 290 12.75 -16.49 -5.50
C ALA A 290 12.10 -17.23 -6.68
N ALA A 291 10.89 -16.82 -7.08
CA ALA A 291 10.17 -17.42 -8.21
C ALA A 291 10.94 -17.28 -9.53
N PHE A 292 11.54 -16.10 -9.77
CA PHE A 292 12.38 -15.85 -10.94
C PHE A 292 13.60 -16.77 -11.00
N ARG A 293 14.32 -16.95 -9.87
CA ARG A 293 15.46 -17.88 -9.79
C ARG A 293 15.04 -19.33 -10.05
N ALA A 294 13.90 -19.76 -9.50
CA ALA A 294 13.36 -21.10 -9.74
C ALA A 294 13.04 -21.33 -11.22
N TRP A 295 12.36 -20.37 -11.87
CA TRP A 295 12.08 -20.41 -13.31
C TRP A 295 13.37 -20.44 -14.15
N GLN A 296 14.35 -19.57 -13.86
CA GLN A 296 15.64 -19.58 -14.57
C GLN A 296 16.38 -20.91 -14.45
N ALA A 297 16.35 -21.53 -13.26
CA ALA A 297 16.96 -22.83 -13.05
C ALA A 297 16.26 -23.91 -13.89
N ALA A 298 14.93 -23.87 -14.01
CA ALA A 298 14.15 -24.77 -14.85
C ALA A 298 14.41 -24.52 -16.35
N ASP A 299 14.41 -23.28 -16.83
CA ASP A 299 14.76 -22.95 -18.23
C ASP A 299 16.18 -23.41 -18.58
N SER A 300 17.13 -23.24 -17.65
CA SER A 300 18.50 -23.73 -17.82
C SER A 300 18.56 -25.26 -17.95
N ARG A 301 17.72 -26.02 -17.21
CA ARG A 301 17.59 -27.47 -17.38
C ARG A 301 17.08 -27.81 -18.78
N VAL A 302 16.01 -27.15 -19.25
CA VAL A 302 15.45 -27.34 -20.60
C VAL A 302 16.51 -27.08 -21.68
N ARG A 303 17.30 -26.01 -21.56
CA ARG A 303 18.38 -25.71 -22.52
C ARG A 303 19.46 -26.78 -22.54
N ARG A 304 19.84 -27.31 -21.37
CA ARG A 304 20.80 -28.42 -21.28
C ARG A 304 20.22 -29.69 -21.90
N GLY A 305 18.97 -30.04 -21.59
CA GLY A 305 18.28 -31.20 -22.17
C GLY A 305 18.19 -31.12 -23.71
N ARG A 306 17.86 -29.94 -24.26
CA ARG A 306 17.84 -29.72 -25.72
C ARG A 306 19.20 -29.93 -26.39
N ARG A 307 20.30 -29.63 -25.72
CA ARG A 307 21.66 -29.88 -26.23
C ARG A 307 22.04 -31.36 -26.19
N ALA A 308 21.46 -32.12 -25.28
CA ALA A 308 21.66 -33.56 -25.17
C ALA A 308 20.77 -34.35 -26.13
N ALA A 309 19.64 -33.80 -26.56
CA ALA A 309 18.68 -34.46 -27.44
C ALA A 309 19.30 -35.11 -28.69
N PRO A 310 20.22 -34.48 -29.45
CA PRO A 310 20.82 -35.10 -30.64
C PRO A 310 21.57 -36.41 -30.40
N PHE A 311 21.96 -36.72 -29.16
CA PHE A 311 22.66 -37.96 -28.79
C PHE A 311 21.69 -39.10 -28.45
N HIS A 312 20.58 -39.20 -29.18
CA HIS A 312 19.57 -40.25 -28.98
C HIS A 312 20.19 -41.66 -29.02
N THR A 313 19.69 -42.53 -28.15
CA THR A 313 20.13 -43.93 -28.05
C THR A 313 19.75 -44.67 -29.35
N PRO A 314 20.59 -45.59 -29.86
CA PRO A 314 20.24 -46.39 -31.03
C PRO A 314 18.88 -47.07 -30.87
N VAL A 315 18.13 -47.11 -31.97
CA VAL A 315 16.78 -47.70 -32.04
C VAL A 315 16.88 -49.21 -31.84
N THR A 316 16.83 -49.65 -30.58
CA THR A 316 16.61 -51.04 -30.23
C THR A 316 15.12 -51.26 -29.98
N GLU A 317 14.60 -52.40 -30.44
CA GLU A 317 13.25 -52.81 -30.08
C GLU A 317 13.16 -52.92 -28.55
N GLN A 318 12.21 -52.18 -27.98
CA GLN A 318 12.07 -52.08 -26.54
C GLN A 318 11.22 -53.24 -26.05
N SER A 319 11.72 -53.96 -25.04
CA SER A 319 10.95 -55.02 -24.40
C SER A 319 9.75 -54.46 -23.61
N PRO A 320 8.67 -55.23 -23.40
CA PRO A 320 7.57 -54.80 -22.53
C PRO A 320 8.01 -54.43 -21.11
N ALA A 321 9.05 -55.08 -20.59
CA ALA A 321 9.63 -54.76 -19.28
C ALA A 321 10.25 -53.36 -19.26
N GLU A 322 10.97 -52.96 -20.32
CA GLU A 322 11.54 -51.61 -20.44
C GLU A 322 10.47 -50.52 -20.49
N TYR A 323 9.33 -50.77 -21.14
CA TYR A 323 8.21 -49.82 -21.13
C TYR A 323 7.63 -49.64 -19.74
N ALA A 324 7.45 -50.73 -18.98
CA ALA A 324 6.97 -50.67 -17.61
C ALA A 324 7.95 -49.90 -16.69
N ASP A 325 9.26 -50.07 -16.89
CA ASP A 325 10.27 -49.32 -16.13
C ASP A 325 10.28 -47.84 -16.48
N ARG A 326 10.08 -47.48 -17.76
CA ARG A 326 9.96 -46.08 -18.20
C ARG A 326 8.71 -45.41 -17.66
N GLU A 327 7.58 -46.10 -17.65
CA GLU A 327 6.34 -45.61 -17.05
C GLU A 327 6.52 -45.33 -15.55
N ARG A 328 7.15 -46.26 -14.83
CA ARG A 328 7.50 -46.05 -13.40
C ARG A 328 8.42 -44.85 -13.23
N PHE A 329 9.46 -44.72 -14.06
CA PHE A 329 10.37 -43.58 -14.03
C PHE A 329 9.63 -42.26 -14.25
N LEU A 330 8.77 -42.18 -15.28
CA LEU A 330 7.96 -41.00 -15.58
C LEU A 330 7.10 -40.59 -14.38
N HIS A 331 6.36 -41.54 -13.80
CA HIS A 331 5.52 -41.28 -12.63
C HIS A 331 6.32 -40.82 -11.42
N LEU A 332 7.45 -41.46 -11.13
CA LEU A 332 8.33 -41.06 -10.02
C LEU A 332 8.93 -39.68 -10.24
N ALA A 333 9.37 -39.36 -11.46
CA ALA A 333 9.95 -38.08 -11.80
C ALA A 333 8.93 -36.93 -11.73
N VAL A 334 7.71 -37.15 -12.25
CA VAL A 334 6.61 -36.17 -12.15
C VAL A 334 6.21 -35.96 -10.68
N ARG A 335 6.05 -37.04 -9.90
CA ARG A 335 5.75 -36.95 -8.48
C ARG A 335 6.83 -36.18 -7.71
N ALA A 336 8.10 -36.49 -7.94
CA ALA A 336 9.20 -35.81 -7.29
C ALA A 336 9.25 -34.31 -7.67
N ALA A 337 8.94 -33.96 -8.93
CA ALA A 337 8.83 -32.57 -9.36
C ALA A 337 7.64 -31.84 -8.68
N ALA A 338 6.50 -32.51 -8.52
CA ALA A 338 5.35 -31.97 -7.80
C ALA A 338 5.63 -31.79 -6.29
N GLU A 339 6.33 -32.73 -5.66
CA GLU A 339 6.75 -32.64 -4.26
C GLU A 339 7.72 -31.46 -4.00
N ARG A 340 8.55 -31.11 -5.00
CA ARG A 340 9.40 -29.90 -4.96
C ARG A 340 8.66 -28.60 -5.32
N GLY A 341 7.40 -28.67 -5.74
CA GLY A 341 6.63 -27.51 -6.23
C GLY A 341 7.06 -27.01 -7.61
N GLU A 342 7.79 -27.82 -8.39
CA GLU A 342 8.16 -27.49 -9.78
C GLU A 342 7.04 -27.78 -10.78
N LEU A 343 6.08 -28.63 -10.39
CA LEU A 343 4.85 -28.94 -11.14
C LEU A 343 3.64 -28.82 -10.22
N PRO A 344 2.46 -28.48 -10.74
CA PRO A 344 1.24 -28.51 -9.96
C PRO A 344 0.86 -29.97 -9.62
N THR A 345 0.18 -30.19 -8.50
CA THR A 345 -0.25 -31.54 -8.09
C THR A 345 -1.18 -32.20 -9.12
N SER A 346 -1.94 -31.41 -9.87
CA SER A 346 -2.77 -31.89 -10.99
C SER A 346 -1.95 -32.57 -12.10
N ALA A 347 -0.70 -32.17 -12.32
CA ALA A 347 0.16 -32.80 -13.33
C ALA A 347 0.46 -34.27 -13.02
N VAL A 348 0.40 -34.69 -11.75
CA VAL A 348 0.53 -36.11 -11.36
C VAL A 348 -0.66 -36.91 -11.89
N ALA A 349 -1.89 -36.38 -11.78
CA ALA A 349 -3.08 -37.03 -12.31
C ALA A 349 -3.07 -37.07 -13.85
N ASP A 350 -2.58 -36.01 -14.50
CA ASP A 350 -2.41 -35.99 -15.95
C ASP A 350 -1.40 -37.04 -16.42
N ALA A 351 -0.29 -37.23 -15.69
CA ALA A 351 0.72 -38.23 -16.01
C ALA A 351 0.15 -39.66 -15.89
N LEU A 352 -0.58 -39.95 -14.80
CA LEU A 352 -1.23 -41.26 -14.59
C LEU A 352 -2.31 -41.56 -15.64
N THR A 353 -2.89 -40.54 -16.27
CA THR A 353 -3.92 -40.69 -17.31
C THR A 353 -3.38 -40.51 -18.73
N VAL A 354 -2.05 -40.39 -18.90
CA VAL A 354 -1.37 -40.21 -20.20
C VAL A 354 -1.92 -38.99 -20.97
N ARG A 355 -2.35 -37.95 -20.26
CA ARG A 355 -2.81 -36.67 -20.85
C ARG A 355 -1.62 -35.71 -21.01
N GLY A 356 -1.79 -34.60 -21.71
CA GLY A 356 -0.78 -33.53 -21.73
C GLY A 356 0.60 -33.89 -22.33
N GLY A 357 0.71 -34.98 -23.09
CA GLY A 357 1.97 -35.42 -23.70
C GLY A 357 2.88 -36.27 -22.79
N TRP A 358 2.37 -36.74 -21.65
CA TRP A 358 3.04 -37.68 -20.76
C TRP A 358 3.05 -39.10 -21.35
N ASP A 359 3.77 -39.32 -22.44
CA ASP A 359 3.84 -40.62 -23.11
C ASP A 359 5.09 -41.41 -22.69
N ALA A 360 4.89 -42.53 -22.00
CA ALA A 360 5.94 -43.46 -21.57
C ALA A 360 6.66 -44.16 -22.75
N ARG A 361 6.10 -44.07 -23.97
CA ARG A 361 6.72 -44.59 -25.19
C ARG A 361 7.78 -43.66 -25.77
N LEU A 362 7.81 -42.40 -25.32
CA LEU A 362 8.87 -41.47 -25.70
C LEU A 362 10.23 -41.99 -25.24
N HIS A 363 11.28 -41.57 -25.95
CA HIS A 363 12.66 -41.81 -25.53
C HIS A 363 12.88 -41.20 -24.12
N PRO A 364 13.68 -41.81 -23.22
CA PRO A 364 13.85 -41.29 -21.85
C PRO A 364 14.30 -39.82 -21.79
N VAL A 365 15.21 -39.42 -22.69
CA VAL A 365 15.63 -38.01 -22.84
C VAL A 365 14.47 -37.10 -23.24
N ASP A 366 13.55 -37.58 -24.10
CA ASP A 366 12.37 -36.82 -24.49
C ASP A 366 11.36 -36.74 -23.35
N GLN A 367 11.18 -37.81 -22.57
CA GLN A 367 10.35 -37.81 -21.36
C GLN A 367 10.83 -36.77 -20.35
N GLU A 368 12.13 -36.77 -20.04
CA GLU A 368 12.73 -35.76 -19.17
C GLU A 368 12.53 -34.34 -19.74
N LEU A 369 12.63 -34.18 -21.06
CA LEU A 369 12.44 -32.89 -21.70
C LEU A 369 10.98 -32.43 -21.65
N VAL A 370 10.00 -33.33 -21.72
CA VAL A 370 8.58 -33.02 -21.49
C VAL A 370 8.38 -32.54 -20.04
N ILE A 371 8.91 -33.28 -19.05
CA ILE A 371 8.85 -32.89 -17.63
C ILE A 371 9.45 -31.50 -17.43
N GLN A 372 10.68 -31.28 -17.91
CA GLN A 372 11.40 -30.01 -17.72
C GLN A 372 10.68 -28.83 -18.38
N ARG A 373 10.09 -29.03 -19.57
CA ARG A 373 9.31 -27.98 -20.25
C ARG A 373 8.04 -27.64 -19.46
N ALA A 374 7.32 -28.66 -18.98
CA ALA A 374 6.14 -28.46 -18.15
C ALA A 374 6.49 -27.71 -16.86
N SER A 375 7.59 -28.08 -16.19
CA SER A 375 8.07 -27.38 -15.00
C SER A 375 8.47 -25.93 -15.29
N ALA A 376 9.20 -25.68 -16.37
CA ALA A 376 9.58 -24.33 -16.77
C ALA A 376 8.35 -23.45 -17.07
N ALA A 377 7.36 -23.99 -17.78
CA ALA A 377 6.10 -23.27 -18.06
C ALA A 377 5.30 -22.97 -16.79
N HIS A 378 5.18 -23.93 -15.87
CA HIS A 378 4.50 -23.71 -14.59
C HIS A 378 5.21 -22.64 -13.75
N LEU A 379 6.52 -22.75 -13.57
CA LEU A 379 7.30 -21.78 -12.81
C LEU A 379 7.31 -20.39 -13.45
N GLU A 380 7.24 -20.30 -14.78
CA GLU A 380 7.04 -19.03 -15.47
C GLU A 380 5.70 -18.38 -15.09
N ALA A 381 4.62 -19.18 -15.06
CA ALA A 381 3.31 -18.70 -14.64
C ALA A 381 3.32 -18.24 -13.16
N VAL A 382 3.94 -19.01 -12.27
CA VAL A 382 4.11 -18.64 -10.85
C VAL A 382 4.88 -17.33 -10.71
N TRP A 383 5.98 -17.14 -11.45
CA TRP A 383 6.74 -15.90 -11.44
C TRP A 383 5.90 -14.71 -11.92
N LYS A 384 5.14 -14.85 -13.00
CA LYS A 384 4.23 -13.79 -13.49
C LYS A 384 3.15 -13.44 -12.47
N CYS A 385 2.55 -14.43 -11.80
CA CYS A 385 1.60 -14.20 -10.72
C CYS A 385 2.25 -13.46 -9.54
N ALA A 386 3.47 -13.84 -9.16
CA ALA A 386 4.22 -13.15 -8.11
C ALA A 386 4.50 -11.68 -8.49
N MET A 387 4.85 -11.40 -9.74
CA MET A 387 5.05 -10.02 -10.22
C MET A 387 3.78 -9.17 -10.12
N ALA A 388 2.63 -9.74 -10.50
CA ALA A 388 1.35 -9.04 -10.40
C ALA A 388 0.99 -8.74 -8.93
N ALA A 389 1.28 -9.67 -8.02
CA ALA A 389 1.09 -9.49 -6.58
C ALA A 389 2.03 -8.40 -6.01
N GLU A 390 3.31 -8.39 -6.41
CA GLU A 390 4.26 -7.34 -6.03
C GLU A 390 3.79 -5.95 -6.50
N GLU A 391 3.27 -5.84 -7.73
CA GLU A 391 2.77 -4.57 -8.26
C GLU A 391 1.56 -4.04 -7.48
N LEU A 392 0.67 -4.92 -7.04
CA LEU A 392 -0.44 -4.57 -6.12
C LEU A 392 0.10 -4.09 -4.77
N ALA A 393 0.98 -4.86 -4.13
CA ALA A 393 1.57 -4.51 -2.84
C ALA A 393 2.34 -3.17 -2.91
N TRP A 394 3.07 -2.94 -4.00
CA TRP A 394 3.76 -1.68 -4.23
C TRP A 394 2.78 -0.50 -4.32
N ARG A 395 1.68 -0.63 -5.06
CA ARG A 395 0.64 0.41 -5.16
C ARG A 395 0.02 0.72 -3.81
N ASP A 396 -0.29 -0.30 -3.01
CA ASP A 396 -0.88 -0.13 -1.68
C ASP A 396 0.08 0.55 -0.70
N ALA A 397 1.36 0.20 -0.75
CA ALA A 397 2.41 0.88 0.00
C ALA A 397 2.52 2.36 -0.39
N GLN A 398 2.45 2.70 -1.69
CA GLN A 398 2.45 4.09 -2.15
C GLN A 398 1.23 4.88 -1.69
N ILE A 399 0.03 4.30 -1.77
CA ILE A 399 -1.21 4.94 -1.31
C ILE A 399 -1.12 5.21 0.18
N SER A 400 -0.70 4.22 0.96
CA SER A 400 -0.55 4.33 2.41
C SER A 400 0.46 5.40 2.80
N ARG A 401 1.61 5.47 2.10
CA ARG A 401 2.61 6.52 2.32
C ARG A 401 2.07 7.92 2.02
N ARG A 402 1.31 8.09 0.94
CA ARG A 402 0.67 9.38 0.59
C ARG A 402 -0.37 9.80 1.64
N ASN A 403 -1.20 8.85 2.10
CA ASN A 403 -2.19 9.11 3.15
C ASN A 403 -1.53 9.56 4.45
N TRP A 404 -0.46 8.88 4.87
CA TRP A 404 0.34 9.30 6.03
C TRP A 404 0.94 10.70 5.85
N GLN A 405 1.54 11.01 4.69
CA GLN A 405 2.09 12.34 4.41
C GLN A 405 1.02 13.43 4.44
N SER A 406 -0.17 13.15 3.91
CA SER A 406 -1.32 14.07 3.96
C SER A 406 -1.73 14.36 5.40
N LEU A 407 -1.79 13.33 6.26
CA LEU A 407 -2.10 13.50 7.68
C LEU A 407 -1.01 14.29 8.41
N CYS A 408 0.27 14.06 8.14
CA CYS A 408 1.36 14.86 8.71
C CYS A 408 1.24 16.35 8.36
N GLN A 409 0.83 16.69 7.13
CA GLN A 409 0.56 18.09 6.76
C GLN A 409 -0.62 18.67 7.55
N GLU A 410 -1.67 17.88 7.76
CA GLU A 410 -2.83 18.28 8.55
C GLU A 410 -2.48 18.45 10.04
N VAL A 411 -1.63 17.59 10.62
CA VAL A 411 -1.09 17.75 11.98
C VAL A 411 -0.43 19.11 12.13
N ILE A 412 0.41 19.53 11.17
CA ILE A 412 1.10 20.82 11.22
C ILE A 412 0.09 21.98 11.23
N ARG A 413 -0.93 21.93 10.36
CA ARG A 413 -1.98 22.95 10.27
C ARG A 413 -2.83 23.00 11.54
N ALA A 414 -3.29 21.85 12.02
CA ALA A 414 -4.10 21.73 13.22
C ALA A 414 -3.34 22.19 14.47
N SER A 415 -2.06 21.82 14.59
CA SER A 415 -1.19 22.24 15.70
C SER A 415 -0.93 23.74 15.68
N ALA A 416 -0.69 24.34 14.51
CA ALA A 416 -0.53 25.78 14.38
C ALA A 416 -1.81 26.53 14.77
N HIS A 417 -2.98 26.03 14.36
CA HIS A 417 -4.27 26.60 14.73
C HIS A 417 -4.53 26.47 16.25
N ALA A 418 -4.30 25.28 16.82
CA ALA A 418 -4.42 25.03 18.25
C ALA A 418 -3.50 25.95 19.08
N ALA A 419 -2.25 26.15 18.64
CA ALA A 419 -1.31 27.07 19.29
C ALA A 419 -1.80 28.52 19.23
N ALA A 420 -2.34 28.96 18.08
CA ALA A 420 -2.87 30.31 17.90
C ALA A 420 -4.05 30.60 18.84
N VAL A 421 -4.91 29.61 19.11
CA VAL A 421 -6.10 29.79 19.99
C VAL A 421 -5.86 29.40 21.46
N ARG A 422 -4.69 28.83 21.79
CA ARG A 422 -4.37 28.34 23.14
C ARG A 422 -4.47 29.41 24.23
N HIS A 423 -4.17 30.66 23.90
CA HIS A 423 -4.28 31.80 24.81
C HIS A 423 -5.72 32.12 25.26
N LEU A 424 -6.73 31.59 24.56
CA LEU A 424 -8.15 31.77 24.89
C LEU A 424 -8.61 30.75 25.93
N LEU A 425 -7.88 29.66 26.13
CA LEU A 425 -8.21 28.67 27.13
C LEU A 425 -7.92 29.25 28.52
N PRO A 426 -8.80 29.03 29.50
CA PRO A 426 -8.45 29.33 30.88
C PRO A 426 -7.16 28.56 31.21
N PRO A 427 -6.20 29.17 31.93
CA PRO A 427 -5.04 28.43 32.40
C PRO A 427 -5.60 27.21 33.11
N GLU A 428 -5.23 26.02 32.63
CA GLU A 428 -5.67 24.77 33.23
C GLU A 428 -5.40 24.94 34.72
N PRO A 429 -6.42 24.82 35.60
CA PRO A 429 -6.20 25.02 37.02
C PRO A 429 -5.11 24.04 37.34
N VAL A 430 -3.90 24.54 37.62
CA VAL A 430 -2.76 23.71 38.00
C VAL A 430 -3.34 22.90 39.12
N ALA A 431 -3.66 21.64 38.83
CA ALA A 431 -4.22 20.74 39.80
C ALA A 431 -3.09 20.71 40.79
N ARG A 432 -3.24 21.51 41.87
CA ARG A 432 -2.29 21.52 42.96
C ARG A 432 -2.27 20.05 43.28
N VAL A 433 -1.16 19.41 42.93
CA VAL A 433 -0.84 18.09 43.40
C VAL A 433 -0.82 18.33 44.89
N VAL A 434 -1.99 18.14 45.51
CA VAL A 434 -2.12 18.07 46.94
C VAL A 434 -1.22 16.88 47.19
N ALA A 435 -0.03 17.16 47.70
CA ALA A 435 0.91 16.19 48.21
C ALA A 435 0.23 15.53 49.42
N GLY A 436 -0.82 14.76 49.12
CA GLY A 436 -1.57 13.94 50.03
C GLY A 436 -0.75 12.70 50.22
N LEU A 437 0.02 12.74 51.31
CA LEU A 437 0.29 11.65 52.24
C LEU A 437 0.47 10.26 51.62
N PRO A 438 1.62 9.59 51.86
CA PRO A 438 1.83 8.22 51.40
C PRO A 438 0.66 7.36 51.89
N ALA A 439 -0.17 6.91 50.94
CA ALA A 439 -1.18 5.90 51.20
C ALA A 439 -0.44 4.69 51.77
N THR A 440 -0.68 4.44 53.04
CA THR A 440 -0.09 3.32 53.77
C THR A 440 -0.59 2.06 53.09
N VAL A 441 0.25 1.46 52.25
CA VAL A 441 -0.04 0.19 51.59
C VAL A 441 -0.11 -0.86 52.69
N ALA A 442 -1.33 -1.18 53.12
CA ALA A 442 -1.60 -2.35 53.93
C ALA A 442 -1.27 -3.58 53.06
N ARG A 443 -0.12 -4.20 53.35
CA ARG A 443 0.19 -5.58 52.92
C ARG A 443 -0.91 -6.48 53.46
N VAL A 444 -1.68 -7.08 52.56
CA VAL A 444 -2.46 -8.28 52.89
C VAL A 444 -1.51 -9.48 52.71
N ALA A 445 -1.41 -10.26 53.78
CA ALA A 445 -0.56 -11.43 53.93
C ALA A 445 -1.18 -12.68 53.31
#